data_AF-T1G3G9-F1
#
_entry.id   AF-T1G3G9-F1
#
_cell.length_a   1.000
_cell.length_b   1.000
_cell.length_c   1.000
_cell.angle_alpha   90.00
_cell.angle_beta   90.00
_cell.angle_gamma   90.00
#
_symmetry.space_group_name_H-M   'P 1'
#
loop_
_entity.id
_entity.type
_entity.pdbx_description
1 polymer ?
#
loop_
_entity_poly.entity_id
_entity_poly.type
_entity_poly.pdbx_seq_one_letter_code
_entity_poly.pdbx_strand_id
1 'polypeptide(L)'
;MILFIKNTSWYAFSQAHPERVAWATSSCSIITKGAVFADCRKVVNYETFFQECMAASCDCDTGGDCQCMCTAIESFVSACVEQGVCVSWRSNHFCR
;
A
#
# COMPACT_ATOMS: atom_id res chain seq x y z
N MET A 1 -30.09 5.24 -0.69
CA MET A 1 -29.98 6.38 0.25
C MET A 1 -30.21 5.76 1.62
N ILE A 2 -29.22 5.37 2.43
CA ILE A 2 -28.01 6.04 2.92
C ILE A 2 -26.85 5.03 2.98
N LEU A 3 -25.63 5.55 2.83
CA LEU A 3 -24.31 4.90 2.84
C LEU A 3 -23.98 4.21 4.20
N PHE A 4 -22.85 3.49 4.27
CA PHE A 4 -22.18 2.94 5.48
C PHE A 4 -22.22 1.41 5.73
N ILE A 5 -21.89 0.60 4.73
CA ILE A 5 -21.06 -0.62 4.99
C ILE A 5 -19.59 -0.23 4.74
N LYS A 6 -19.10 0.74 5.51
CA LYS A 6 -17.66 1.01 5.70
C LYS A 6 -17.34 0.66 7.14
N ASN A 7 -17.47 -0.61 7.53
CA ASN A 7 -17.03 -1.03 8.86
C ASN A 7 -16.82 -2.55 8.91
N THR A 8 -15.56 -2.98 8.98
CA THR A 8 -15.03 -4.10 9.81
C THR A 8 -13.74 -4.74 9.26
N SER A 9 -13.38 -4.57 7.99
CA SER A 9 -12.22 -5.31 7.44
C SER A 9 -10.84 -4.71 7.76
N TRP A 10 -10.72 -3.40 8.04
CA TRP A 10 -9.43 -2.76 8.31
C TRP A 10 -8.96 -2.83 9.77
N TYR A 11 -9.86 -3.15 10.73
CA TYR A 11 -9.54 -3.21 12.17
C TYR A 11 -9.10 -4.61 12.65
N ALA A 12 -9.30 -5.66 11.85
CA ALA A 12 -9.00 -7.03 12.26
C ALA A 12 -7.56 -7.47 11.95
N PHE A 13 -6.86 -6.79 11.03
CA PHE A 13 -5.52 -7.21 10.57
C PHE A 13 -4.37 -6.65 11.43
N SER A 14 -4.58 -5.61 12.24
CA SER A 14 -3.50 -4.93 12.98
C SER A 14 -3.18 -5.54 14.36
N GLN A 15 -3.56 -6.80 14.65
CA GLN A 15 -3.44 -7.34 16.01
C GLN A 15 -2.06 -7.90 16.35
N ALA A 16 -1.23 -8.23 15.35
CA ALA A 16 0.11 -8.76 15.61
C ALA A 16 1.10 -7.68 16.09
N HIS A 17 1.10 -6.52 15.41
CA HIS A 17 2.06 -5.43 15.64
C HIS A 17 1.41 -4.03 15.55
N PRO A 18 0.60 -3.62 16.54
CA PRO A 18 -0.07 -2.32 16.53
C PRO A 18 0.90 -1.13 16.49
N GLU A 19 2.12 -1.28 17.00
CA GLU A 19 3.18 -0.27 16.96
C GLU A 19 3.61 0.11 15.54
N ARG A 20 3.38 -0.77 14.56
CA ARG A 20 3.76 -0.57 13.16
C ARG A 20 2.75 0.23 12.35
N VAL A 21 1.52 0.40 12.85
CA VAL A 21 0.42 1.04 12.12
C VAL A 21 0.78 2.45 11.65
N ALA A 22 1.46 3.24 12.48
CA ALA A 22 1.86 4.60 12.13
C ALA A 22 2.87 4.63 10.97
N TRP A 23 3.89 3.76 11.04
CA TRP A 23 4.90 3.63 10.00
C TRP A 23 4.29 3.07 8.69
N ALA A 24 3.47 2.02 8.78
CA ALA A 24 2.75 1.44 7.65
C ALA A 24 1.86 2.49 6.96
N THR A 25 1.09 3.26 7.74
CA THR A 25 0.21 4.32 7.21
C THR A 25 1.01 5.38 6.45
N SER A 26 2.15 5.82 7.01
CA SER A 26 3.00 6.81 6.38
C SER A 26 3.60 6.28 5.07
N SER A 27 4.17 5.08 5.11
CA SER A 27 4.89 4.50 3.96
C SER A 27 3.94 4.07 2.83
N CYS A 28 2.83 3.43 3.15
CA CYS A 28 1.80 3.03 2.18
C CYS A 28 1.02 4.23 1.59
N SER A 29 1.15 5.43 2.18
CA SER A 29 0.48 6.64 1.64
C SER A 29 0.97 7.04 0.25
N ILE A 30 2.11 6.51 -0.22
CA ILE A 30 2.55 6.70 -1.61
C ILE A 30 1.49 6.20 -2.61
N ILE A 31 0.78 5.11 -2.30
CA ILE A 31 -0.28 4.56 -3.16
C ILE A 31 -1.44 5.56 -3.29
N THR A 32 -1.86 6.17 -2.17
CA THR A 32 -3.06 7.01 -2.11
C THR A 32 -2.80 8.49 -2.45
N LYS A 33 -1.64 9.02 -2.06
CA LYS A 33 -1.28 10.45 -2.17
C LYS A 33 -0.07 10.71 -3.06
N GLY A 34 0.75 9.70 -3.34
CA GLY A 34 1.95 9.85 -4.15
C GLY A 34 1.62 10.35 -5.55
N ALA A 35 2.27 11.44 -5.98
CA ALA A 35 2.07 12.02 -7.30
C ALA A 35 2.46 11.03 -8.41
N VAL A 36 3.45 10.17 -8.16
CA VAL A 36 3.93 9.14 -9.09
C VAL A 36 2.82 8.16 -9.52
N PHE A 37 1.81 7.94 -8.67
CA PHE A 37 0.69 7.04 -8.93
C PHE A 37 -0.59 7.77 -9.38
N ALA A 38 -0.55 9.08 -9.60
CA ALA A 38 -1.74 9.87 -9.90
C ALA A 38 -2.50 9.39 -11.14
N ASP A 39 -1.79 9.01 -12.20
CA ASP A 39 -2.42 8.48 -13.41
C ASP A 39 -2.89 7.03 -13.23
N CYS A 40 -2.11 6.20 -12.54
CA CYS A 40 -2.51 4.82 -12.25
C CYS A 40 -3.79 4.74 -11.41
N ARG A 41 -3.97 5.62 -10.41
CA ARG A 41 -5.20 5.68 -9.59
C ARG A 41 -6.47 5.97 -10.41
N LYS A 42 -6.36 6.48 -11.64
CA LYS A 42 -7.51 6.70 -12.54
C LYS A 42 -7.96 5.42 -13.24
N VAL A 43 -7.08 4.42 -13.36
CA VAL A 43 -7.29 3.21 -14.15
C VAL A 43 -7.23 1.91 -13.32
N VAL A 44 -6.67 1.96 -12.11
CA VAL A 44 -6.60 0.84 -11.16
C VAL A 44 -7.26 1.23 -9.85
N ASN A 45 -8.10 0.34 -9.29
CA ASN A 45 -8.65 0.52 -7.95
C ASN A 45 -7.55 0.37 -6.88
N TYR A 46 -7.04 1.49 -6.38
CA TYR A 46 -5.92 1.53 -5.45
C TYR A 46 -6.27 1.15 -4.01
N GLU A 47 -7.56 1.11 -3.62
CA GLU A 47 -7.96 0.87 -2.23
C GLU A 47 -7.50 -0.52 -1.74
N THR A 48 -7.60 -1.54 -2.59
CA THR A 48 -7.15 -2.90 -2.29
C THR A 48 -5.64 -2.96 -2.08
N PHE A 49 -4.84 -2.33 -2.96
CA PHE A 49 -3.39 -2.30 -2.84
C PHE A 49 -2.91 -1.53 -1.61
N PHE A 50 -3.63 -0.48 -1.21
CA PHE A 50 -3.34 0.21 0.05
C PHE A 50 -3.58 -0.71 1.26
N GLN A 51 -4.66 -1.50 1.27
CA GLN A 51 -4.94 -2.46 2.34
C GLN A 51 -3.90 -3.59 2.38
N GLU A 52 -3.49 -4.11 1.23
CA GLU A 52 -2.43 -5.11 1.12
C GLU A 52 -1.09 -4.57 1.61
N CYS A 53 -0.75 -3.31 1.28
CA CYS A 53 0.45 -2.66 1.80
C CYS A 53 0.40 -2.52 3.33
N MET A 54 -0.74 -2.10 3.88
CA MET A 54 -0.93 -1.98 5.34
C MET A 54 -0.76 -3.34 6.03
N ALA A 55 -1.37 -4.39 5.48
CA ALA A 55 -1.24 -5.76 5.97
C ALA A 55 0.21 -6.24 5.94
N ALA A 56 0.88 -6.14 4.78
CA ALA A 56 2.26 -6.58 4.60
C ALA A 56 3.25 -5.81 5.50
N SER A 57 2.97 -4.54 5.79
CA SER A 57 3.80 -3.70 6.65
C SER A 57 3.64 -4.03 8.14
N CYS A 58 2.42 -4.37 8.56
CA CYS A 58 2.12 -4.69 9.96
C CYS A 58 2.49 -6.14 10.32
N ASP A 59 2.31 -7.10 9.41
CA ASP A 59 2.41 -8.53 9.74
C ASP A 59 3.82 -9.12 9.52
N CYS A 60 4.71 -8.37 8.86
CA CYS A 60 6.05 -8.86 8.51
C CYS A 60 7.08 -8.37 9.53
N ASP A 61 7.42 -9.21 10.52
CA ASP A 61 8.42 -8.95 11.57
C ASP A 61 9.84 -9.48 11.22
N THR A 62 9.98 -10.16 10.09
CA THR A 62 11.17 -10.93 9.72
C THR A 62 11.87 -10.31 8.51
N GLY A 63 13.08 -9.79 8.74
CA GLY A 63 13.99 -9.34 7.69
C GLY A 63 13.62 -8.00 7.09
N GLY A 64 14.19 -6.92 7.65
CA GLY A 64 14.21 -5.57 7.09
C GLY A 64 12.85 -5.07 6.64
N ASP A 65 12.12 -4.42 7.55
CA ASP A 65 10.72 -3.95 7.44
C ASP A 65 10.31 -3.32 6.09
N CYS A 66 11.27 -2.88 5.27
CA CYS A 66 11.05 -2.50 3.88
C CYS A 66 10.53 -3.64 2.97
N GLN A 67 11.05 -4.88 3.04
CA GLN A 67 10.91 -5.82 1.91
C GLN A 67 9.45 -6.21 1.64
N CYS A 68 8.71 -6.63 2.65
CA CYS A 68 7.30 -7.01 2.51
C CYS A 68 6.43 -5.86 2.00
N MET A 69 6.62 -4.65 2.54
CA MET A 69 5.96 -3.44 2.08
C MET A 69 6.30 -3.12 0.62
N CYS A 70 7.59 -3.20 0.25
CA CYS A 70 8.04 -2.90 -1.10
C CYS A 70 7.47 -3.89 -2.13
N THR A 71 7.35 -5.18 -1.77
CA THR A 71 6.67 -6.18 -2.61
C THR A 71 5.20 -5.83 -2.80
N ALA A 72 4.49 -5.42 -1.75
CA ALA A 72 3.08 -5.01 -1.86
C ALA A 72 2.91 -3.77 -2.76
N ILE A 73 3.81 -2.78 -2.67
CA ILE A 73 3.78 -1.61 -3.56
C ILE A 73 4.12 -2.00 -5.01
N GLU A 74 5.04 -2.94 -5.21
CA GLU A 74 5.37 -3.45 -6.55
C GLU A 74 4.17 -4.14 -7.22
N SER A 75 3.30 -4.81 -6.46
CA SER A 75 2.04 -5.37 -6.99
C SER A 75 1.14 -4.28 -7.56
N PHE A 76 1.05 -3.11 -6.90
CA PHE A 76 0.29 -1.99 -7.44
C PHE A 76 0.92 -1.45 -8.73
N VAL A 77 2.26 -1.35 -8.76
CA VAL A 77 3.01 -0.90 -9.94
C VAL A 77 2.81 -1.85 -11.11
N SER A 78 2.79 -3.15 -10.85
CA SER A 78 2.52 -4.17 -11.87
C SER A 78 1.13 -3.98 -12.48
N ALA A 79 0.11 -3.77 -11.65
CA ALA A 79 -1.24 -3.45 -12.12
C ALA A 79 -1.29 -2.14 -12.92
N CYS A 80 -0.52 -1.12 -12.55
CA CYS A 80 -0.39 0.11 -13.34
C CYS A 80 0.18 -0.19 -14.73
N VAL A 81 1.23 -1.00 -14.81
CA VAL A 81 1.90 -1.36 -16.07
C VAL A 81 0.98 -2.16 -16.97
N GLU A 82 0.16 -3.07 -16.42
CA GLU A 82 -0.89 -3.79 -17.18
C GLU A 82 -1.94 -2.86 -17.79
N GLN A 83 -2.19 -1.70 -17.19
CA GLN A 83 -3.04 -0.64 -17.74
C GLN A 83 -2.27 0.35 -18.65
N GLY A 84 -1.02 0.06 -18.98
CA GLY A 84 -0.17 0.91 -19.83
C GLY A 84 0.44 2.12 -19.12
N VAL A 85 0.38 2.20 -17.79
CA VAL A 85 0.94 3.29 -16.99
C VAL A 85 2.27 2.85 -16.38
N CYS A 86 3.38 3.34 -16.92
CA CYS A 86 4.71 3.12 -16.34
C CYS A 86 4.96 4.06 -15.15
N VAL A 87 5.43 3.50 -14.02
CA VAL A 87 5.63 4.25 -12.77
C VAL A 87 7.06 4.05 -12.26
N SER A 88 7.78 5.14 -12.03
CA SER A 88 9.11 5.14 -11.39
C SER A 88 9.00 5.60 -9.93
N TRP A 89 8.91 4.66 -8.99
CA TRP A 89 8.53 4.94 -7.59
C TRP A 89 9.63 4.67 -6.55
N ARG A 90 10.62 3.83 -6.85
CA ARG A 90 11.75 3.52 -5.95
C ARG A 90 12.71 4.69 -5.83
N SER A 91 13.39 4.80 -4.69
CA SER A 91 14.47 5.78 -4.46
C SER A 91 15.51 5.26 -3.47
N ASN A 92 16.63 5.97 -3.32
CA ASN A 92 17.69 5.61 -2.36
C ASN A 92 17.22 5.52 -0.89
N HIS A 93 16.11 6.17 -0.56
CA HIS A 93 15.53 6.20 0.79
C HIS A 93 14.21 5.45 0.90
N PHE A 94 13.73 4.85 -0.20
CA PHE A 94 12.44 4.17 -0.24
C PHE A 94 12.49 2.98 -1.20
N CYS A 95 12.43 1.76 -0.66
CA CYS A 95 12.48 0.52 -1.43
C CYS A 95 13.69 0.43 -2.38
N ARG A 96 14.88 0.55 -1.80
CA ARG A 96 16.16 0.43 -2.51
C ARG A 96 16.45 -1.00 -2.96
#